data_AF-A0A0W1KHA4-F1
#
_entry.id   AF-A0A0W1KHA4-F1
#
_cell.length_a   1.000
_cell.length_b   1.000
_cell.length_c   1.000
_cell.angle_alpha   90.00
_cell.angle_beta   90.00
_cell.angle_gamma   90.00
#
_symmetry.space_group_name_H-M   'P 1'
#
loop_
_entity.id
_entity.type
_entity.pdbx_description
1 polymer ?
#
loop_
_entity_poly.entity_id
_entity_poly.type
_entity_poly.pdbx_seq_one_letter_code
_entity_poly.pdbx_strand_id
1 'polypeptide(L)'
;MKIMLANHHLQPIADLLTNMPLKAAQSRARSKLLTLVKEAIARFGEDEYDLVTQFATLDDQGRPVFADDGTFVLADPDKASEFLEARQMLLDSVAEVSGPTYDGHDKDVKALLDGYEGELSGEAAEAYDVLYDAITKGGQ
;
A
#
# COMPACT_ATOMS: atom_id res chain seq x y z
N MET A 1 9.22 -3.71 -13.35
CA MET A 1 9.21 -2.45 -12.57
C MET A 1 9.45 -2.80 -11.10
N LYS A 2 10.12 -1.93 -10.34
CA LYS A 2 10.31 -2.08 -8.89
C LYS A 2 10.40 -0.70 -8.23
N ILE A 3 9.59 -0.45 -7.20
CA ILE A 3 9.68 0.71 -6.31
C ILE A 3 9.52 0.26 -4.86
N MET A 4 9.96 1.10 -3.94
CA MET A 4 9.93 0.85 -2.49
C MET A 4 9.01 1.87 -1.84
N LEU A 5 8.00 1.42 -1.09
CA LEU A 5 6.97 2.26 -0.48
C LEU A 5 6.69 1.81 0.96
N ALA A 6 6.59 2.74 1.91
CA ALA A 6 6.10 2.41 3.24
C ALA A 6 4.66 1.88 3.16
N ASN A 7 4.31 0.88 3.99
CA ASN A 7 3.02 0.21 3.90
C ASN A 7 1.83 1.16 4.04
N HIS A 8 1.93 2.15 4.93
CA HIS A 8 0.87 3.14 5.13
C HIS A 8 0.59 4.02 3.89
N HIS A 9 1.49 4.08 2.91
CA HIS A 9 1.28 4.82 1.66
C HIS A 9 0.65 3.99 0.54
N LEU A 10 0.57 2.65 0.67
CA LEU A 10 0.10 1.78 -0.41
C LEU A 10 -1.37 2.06 -0.79
N GLN A 11 -2.26 2.15 0.20
CA GLN A 11 -3.68 2.42 -0.04
C GLN A 11 -3.92 3.83 -0.60
N PRO A 12 -3.37 4.92 -0.03
CA PRO A 12 -3.46 6.26 -0.61
C PRO A 12 -3.01 6.32 -2.08
N ILE A 13 -1.91 5.63 -2.41
CA ILE A 13 -1.41 5.55 -3.79
C ILE A 13 -2.36 4.76 -4.69
N ALA A 14 -2.94 3.65 -4.21
CA ALA A 14 -3.93 2.90 -4.97
C ALA A 14 -5.17 3.76 -5.29
N ASP A 15 -5.61 4.58 -4.33
CA ASP A 15 -6.75 5.48 -4.49
C ASP A 15 -6.44 6.63 -5.45
N LEU A 16 -5.28 7.26 -5.32
CA LEU A 16 -4.78 8.25 -6.29
C LEU A 16 -4.80 7.67 -7.71
N LEU A 17 -4.16 6.51 -7.91
CA LEU A 17 -4.07 5.88 -9.23
C LEU A 17 -5.44 5.49 -9.77
N THR A 18 -6.36 5.03 -8.91
CA THR A 18 -7.73 4.67 -9.30
C THR A 18 -8.50 5.87 -9.80
N ASN A 19 -8.42 6.99 -9.07
CA ASN A 19 -9.20 8.20 -9.29
C ASN A 19 -8.57 9.15 -10.32
N MET A 20 -7.31 8.94 -10.70
CA MET A 20 -6.65 9.74 -11.71
C MET A 20 -7.37 9.63 -13.07
N PRO A 21 -7.90 10.74 -13.62
CA PRO A 21 -8.45 10.77 -14.97
C PRO A 21 -7.31 10.62 -15.99
N LEU A 22 -7.49 9.73 -16.97
CA LEU A 22 -6.41 9.40 -17.92
C LEU A 22 -6.83 9.48 -19.37
N LYS A 23 -5.89 9.93 -20.21
CA LYS A 23 -5.95 9.72 -21.66
C LYS A 23 -5.71 8.24 -21.97
N ALA A 24 -6.28 7.75 -23.07
CA ALA A 24 -6.23 6.33 -23.43
C ALA A 24 -4.80 5.73 -23.46
N ALA A 25 -3.81 6.50 -23.92
CA ALA A 25 -2.40 6.06 -23.97
C ALA A 25 -1.76 5.85 -22.59
N GLN A 26 -2.19 6.61 -21.57
CA GLN A 26 -1.67 6.59 -20.20
C GLN A 26 -2.35 5.52 -19.32
N SER A 27 -3.51 5.02 -19.76
CA SER A 27 -4.30 4.02 -19.03
C SER A 27 -3.53 2.74 -18.75
N ARG A 28 -2.68 2.29 -19.69
CA ARG A 28 -1.91 1.05 -19.54
C ARG A 28 -0.88 1.13 -18.42
N ALA A 29 -0.09 2.20 -18.38
CA ALA A 29 0.95 2.41 -17.36
C ALA A 29 0.34 2.46 -15.97
N ARG A 30 -0.66 3.33 -15.76
CA ARG A 30 -1.37 3.42 -14.47
C ARG A 30 -1.99 2.09 -14.06
N SER A 31 -2.67 1.39 -14.99
CA SER A 31 -3.37 0.15 -14.63
C SER A 31 -2.39 -0.94 -14.20
N LYS A 32 -1.25 -1.06 -14.86
CA LYS A 32 -0.21 -2.03 -14.49
C LYS A 32 0.44 -1.69 -13.16
N LEU A 33 0.77 -0.41 -12.92
CA LEU A 33 1.27 0.02 -11.62
C LEU A 33 0.24 -0.23 -10.51
N LEU A 34 -1.03 0.13 -10.72
CA LEU A 34 -2.11 -0.09 -9.76
C LEU A 34 -2.26 -1.57 -9.40
N THR A 35 -2.10 -2.48 -10.37
CA THR A 35 -2.07 -3.92 -10.09
C THR A 35 -0.94 -4.28 -9.12
N LEU A 36 0.28 -3.82 -9.37
CA LEU A 36 1.42 -4.10 -8.48
C LEU A 36 1.21 -3.53 -7.07
N VAL A 37 0.63 -2.33 -6.96
CA VAL A 37 0.31 -1.71 -5.66
C VAL A 37 -0.75 -2.53 -4.94
N LYS A 38 -1.79 -3.01 -5.62
CA LYS A 38 -2.82 -3.88 -5.02
C LYS A 38 -2.27 -5.22 -4.55
N GLU A 39 -1.32 -5.80 -5.29
CA GLU A 39 -0.64 -7.01 -4.86
C GLU A 39 0.22 -6.76 -3.61
N ALA A 40 0.84 -5.59 -3.47
CA ALA A 40 1.56 -5.19 -2.26
C ALA A 40 0.61 -4.97 -1.07
N ILE A 41 -0.55 -4.36 -1.29
CA ILE A 41 -1.60 -4.22 -0.27
C ILE A 41 -2.07 -5.60 0.23
N ALA A 42 -2.25 -6.56 -0.68
CA ALA A 42 -2.65 -7.92 -0.30
C ALA A 42 -1.60 -8.59 0.60
N ARG A 43 -0.30 -8.48 0.25
CA ARG A 43 0.80 -8.99 1.11
C ARG A 43 0.83 -8.30 2.47
N PHE A 44 0.69 -6.98 2.50
CA PHE A 44 0.62 -6.24 3.75
C PHE A 44 -0.58 -6.69 4.62
N GLY A 45 -1.72 -7.00 4.01
CA GLY A 45 -2.88 -7.55 4.73
C GLY A 45 -2.61 -8.94 5.33
N GLU A 46 -1.80 -9.77 4.69
CA GLU A 46 -1.33 -11.04 5.26
C GLU A 46 -0.42 -10.78 6.46
N ASP A 47 0.53 -9.85 6.35
CA ASP A 47 1.42 -9.47 7.46
C ASP A 47 0.65 -8.87 8.65
N GLU A 48 -0.36 -8.03 8.38
CA GLU A 48 -1.23 -7.46 9.42
C GLU A 48 -2.07 -8.55 10.10
N TYR A 49 -2.58 -9.52 9.34
CA TYR A 49 -3.29 -10.67 9.89
C TYR A 49 -2.39 -11.54 10.78
N ASP A 50 -1.16 -11.80 10.36
CA ASP A 50 -0.17 -12.55 11.14
C ASP A 50 0.20 -11.82 12.43
N LEU A 51 0.33 -10.48 12.38
CA LEU A 51 0.53 -9.66 13.56
C LEU A 51 -0.68 -9.76 14.51
N VAL A 52 -1.91 -9.56 14.00
CA VAL A 52 -3.13 -9.67 14.81
C VAL A 52 -3.22 -11.05 15.48
N THR A 53 -2.90 -12.12 14.76
CA THR A 53 -2.94 -13.49 15.28
C THR A 53 -2.01 -13.73 16.46
N GLN A 54 -0.90 -12.98 16.57
CA GLN A 54 0.01 -13.08 17.71
C GLN A 54 -0.56 -12.46 19.00
N PHE A 55 -1.49 -11.52 18.89
CA PHE A 55 -2.02 -10.74 20.01
C PHE A 55 -3.50 -11.03 20.31
N ALA A 56 -4.24 -11.59 19.36
CA ALA A 56 -5.68 -11.80 19.47
C ALA A 56 -6.05 -13.03 20.30
N THR A 57 -7.25 -12.99 20.87
CA THR A 57 -7.97 -14.18 21.30
C THR A 57 -8.30 -15.02 20.07
N LEU A 58 -7.96 -16.31 20.11
CA LEU A 58 -8.17 -17.24 18.99
C LEU A 58 -9.38 -18.13 19.23
N ASP A 59 -10.06 -18.51 18.14
CA ASP A 59 -11.11 -19.51 18.11
C ASP A 59 -10.54 -20.95 18.20
N ASP A 60 -11.42 -21.95 18.24
CA ASP A 60 -11.04 -23.36 18.28
C ASP A 60 -10.26 -23.84 17.03
N GLN A 61 -10.21 -23.04 15.96
CA GLN A 61 -9.45 -23.31 14.73
C GLN A 61 -8.13 -22.52 14.68
N GLY A 62 -7.78 -21.79 15.75
CA GLY A 62 -6.56 -20.99 15.83
C GLY A 62 -6.63 -19.67 15.04
N ARG A 63 -7.83 -19.17 14.73
CA ARG A 63 -8.02 -17.90 14.01
C ARG A 63 -8.44 -16.80 14.96
N PRO A 64 -8.04 -15.53 14.74
CA PRO A 64 -8.49 -14.41 15.57
C PRO A 64 -10.01 -14.29 15.61
N VAL A 65 -10.55 -14.05 16.81
CA VAL A 65 -11.96 -13.74 17.01
C VAL A 65 -12.18 -12.24 16.73
N PHE A 66 -13.03 -11.95 15.74
CA PHE A 66 -13.44 -10.60 15.38
C PHE A 66 -14.86 -10.31 15.89
N ALA A 67 -15.07 -9.09 16.37
CA ALA A 67 -16.38 -8.54 16.66
C ALA A 67 -17.09 -8.09 15.38
N ASP A 68 -18.40 -7.81 15.47
CA ASP A 68 -19.23 -7.41 14.33
C ASP A 68 -18.77 -6.10 13.66
N ASP A 69 -18.01 -5.27 14.37
CA ASP A 69 -17.42 -4.02 13.86
C ASP A 69 -16.06 -4.21 13.18
N GLY A 70 -15.57 -5.45 13.09
CA GLY A 70 -14.29 -5.81 12.49
C GLY A 70 -13.08 -5.63 13.42
N THR A 71 -13.28 -5.23 14.69
CA THR A 71 -12.21 -5.21 15.69
C THR A 71 -11.94 -6.61 16.24
N PHE A 72 -10.74 -6.87 16.75
CA PHE A 72 -10.41 -8.12 17.43
C PHE A 72 -10.20 -7.88 18.93
N VAL A 73 -10.32 -8.94 19.72
CA VAL A 73 -10.10 -8.88 21.18
C VAL A 73 -8.67 -9.33 21.47
N LEU A 74 -7.90 -8.51 22.19
CA LEU A 74 -6.58 -8.91 22.70
C LEU A 74 -6.71 -10.11 23.64
N ALA A 75 -5.86 -11.11 23.47
CA ALA A 75 -5.75 -12.22 24.42
C ALA A 75 -5.23 -11.75 25.80
N ASP A 76 -4.40 -10.71 25.81
CA ASP A 76 -3.87 -10.06 26.99
C ASP A 76 -4.01 -8.53 26.87
N PRO A 77 -4.88 -7.88 27.66
CA PRO A 77 -5.05 -6.43 27.64
C PRO A 77 -3.79 -5.64 27.99
N ASP A 78 -2.87 -6.19 28.79
CA ASP A 78 -1.64 -5.51 29.20
C ASP A 78 -0.64 -5.38 28.03
N LYS A 79 -0.85 -6.14 26.95
CA LYS A 79 -0.05 -6.09 25.72
C LYS A 79 -0.55 -5.09 24.68
N ALA A 80 -1.57 -4.28 24.98
CA ALA A 80 -2.11 -3.32 24.03
C ALA A 80 -1.04 -2.36 23.49
N SER A 81 -0.13 -1.87 24.34
CA SER A 81 0.95 -0.98 23.91
C SER A 81 1.96 -1.67 22.99
N GLU A 82 2.33 -2.93 23.30
CA GLU A 82 3.24 -3.74 22.47
C GLU A 82 2.64 -4.00 21.08
N PHE A 83 1.35 -4.33 21.02
CA PHE A 83 0.64 -4.48 19.75
C PHE A 83 0.64 -3.19 18.91
N LEU A 84 0.33 -2.05 19.54
CA LEU A 84 0.29 -0.76 18.84
C LEU A 84 1.68 -0.37 18.30
N GLU A 85 2.74 -0.62 19.08
CA GLU A 85 4.12 -0.40 18.64
C GLU A 85 4.49 -1.30 17.46
N ALA A 86 4.17 -2.60 17.54
CA ALA A 86 4.41 -3.55 16.46
C ALA A 86 3.64 -3.20 15.19
N ARG A 87 2.38 -2.77 15.32
CA ARG A 87 1.56 -2.32 14.19
C ARG A 87 2.12 -1.07 13.55
N GLN A 88 2.58 -0.10 14.35
CA GLN A 88 3.21 1.11 13.84
C GLN A 88 4.50 0.78 13.09
N MET A 89 5.35 -0.10 13.64
CA MET A 89 6.55 -0.57 12.94
C MET A 89 6.21 -1.26 11.61
N LEU A 90 5.13 -2.05 11.56
CA LEU A 90 4.69 -2.69 10.33
C LEU A 90 4.19 -1.67 9.30
N LEU A 91 3.43 -0.65 9.72
CA LEU A 91 2.98 0.45 8.87
C LEU A 91 4.13 1.29 8.29
N ASP A 92 5.18 1.51 9.08
CA ASP A 92 6.36 2.29 8.68
C ASP A 92 7.37 1.47 7.87
N SER A 93 7.28 0.14 7.92
CA SER A 93 8.13 -0.73 7.13
C SER A 93 7.90 -0.56 5.63
N VAL A 94 8.97 -0.71 4.86
CA VAL A 94 8.98 -0.45 3.42
C VAL A 94 8.74 -1.75 2.66
N ALA A 95 7.64 -1.80 1.90
CA ALA A 95 7.30 -2.88 1.00
C ALA A 95 7.89 -2.67 -0.40
N GLU A 96 8.24 -3.79 -1.02
CA GLU A 96 8.56 -3.84 -2.44
C GLU A 96 7.27 -3.91 -3.27
N VAL A 97 7.10 -2.94 -4.17
CA VAL A 97 6.09 -2.95 -5.23
C VAL A 97 6.81 -3.30 -6.54
N SER A 98 6.79 -4.58 -6.88
CA SER A 98 7.47 -5.11 -8.07
C SER A 98 6.69 -6.24 -8.72
N GLY A 99 7.01 -6.48 -9.98
CA GLY A 99 6.41 -7.57 -10.76
C GLY A 99 6.65 -7.41 -12.26
N PRO A 100 6.25 -8.43 -13.04
CA PRO A 100 6.37 -8.41 -14.49
C PRO A 100 5.41 -7.38 -15.09
N THR A 101 5.95 -6.49 -15.92
CA THR A 101 5.18 -5.49 -16.65
C THR A 101 5.57 -5.52 -18.13
N TYR A 102 5.77 -4.37 -18.75
CA TYR A 102 6.32 -4.26 -20.10
C TYR A 102 7.59 -3.39 -20.08
N ASP A 103 8.39 -3.48 -21.14
CA ASP A 103 9.62 -2.70 -21.26
C ASP A 103 9.34 -1.20 -21.32
N GLY A 104 10.08 -0.40 -20.53
CA GLY A 104 9.89 1.05 -20.44
C GLY A 104 8.71 1.51 -19.58
N HIS A 105 8.06 0.60 -18.85
CA HIS A 105 6.94 0.95 -17.98
C HIS A 105 7.28 2.01 -16.91
N ASP A 106 8.49 1.99 -16.37
CA ASP A 106 9.05 3.02 -15.48
C ASP A 106 9.03 4.41 -16.12
N LYS A 107 9.48 4.51 -17.37
CA LYS A 107 9.49 5.78 -18.12
C LYS A 107 8.09 6.27 -18.41
N ASP A 108 7.18 5.37 -18.78
CA ASP A 108 5.79 5.71 -19.05
C ASP A 108 5.06 6.19 -17.79
N VAL A 109 5.31 5.56 -16.64
CA VAL A 109 4.77 6.02 -15.35
C VAL A 109 5.33 7.38 -15.00
N LYS A 110 6.64 7.60 -15.17
CA LYS A 110 7.22 8.94 -14.95
C LYS A 110 6.58 9.99 -15.85
N ALA A 111 6.43 9.70 -17.14
CA ALA A 111 5.80 10.61 -18.10
C ALA A 111 4.31 10.88 -17.77
N LEU A 112 3.61 9.87 -17.24
CA LEU A 112 2.25 10.02 -16.74
C LEU A 112 2.18 11.00 -15.56
N LEU A 113 3.12 10.90 -14.62
CA LEU A 113 3.17 11.80 -13.47
C LEU A 113 3.59 13.21 -13.92
N ASP A 114 4.70 13.35 -14.65
CA ASP A 114 5.19 14.64 -15.19
C ASP A 114 4.14 15.40 -16.00
N GLY A 115 3.27 14.67 -16.71
CA GLY A 115 2.21 15.23 -17.55
C GLY A 115 0.84 15.35 -16.87
N TYR A 116 0.74 15.15 -15.55
CA TYR A 116 -0.51 15.28 -14.82
C TYR A 116 -0.85 16.76 -14.56
N GLU A 117 -1.94 17.23 -15.16
CA GLU A 117 -2.40 18.63 -15.04
C GLU A 117 -3.63 18.79 -14.11
N GLY A 118 -4.07 17.69 -13.45
CA GLY A 118 -5.20 17.74 -12.53
C GLY A 118 -4.84 18.39 -11.20
N GLU A 119 -5.84 18.96 -10.52
CA GLU A 119 -5.65 19.50 -9.18
C GLU A 119 -5.47 18.38 -8.15
N LEU A 120 -4.43 18.48 -7.34
CA LEU A 120 -4.15 17.59 -6.22
C LEU A 120 -4.36 18.34 -4.90
N SER A 121 -4.96 17.69 -3.93
CA SER A 121 -5.15 18.24 -2.58
C SER A 121 -5.24 17.12 -1.55
N GLY A 122 -4.96 17.46 -0.29
CA GLY A 122 -5.00 16.51 0.82
C GLY A 122 -4.16 15.26 0.56
N GLU A 123 -4.70 14.10 0.93
CA GLU A 123 -4.06 12.80 0.80
C GLU A 123 -3.66 12.45 -0.64
N ALA A 124 -4.40 12.93 -1.65
CA ALA A 124 -4.05 12.70 -3.06
C ALA A 124 -2.76 13.44 -3.46
N ALA A 125 -2.51 14.64 -2.90
CA ALA A 125 -1.27 15.37 -3.15
C ALA A 125 -0.07 14.71 -2.46
N GLU A 126 -0.25 14.23 -1.23
CA GLU A 126 0.78 13.51 -0.48
C GLU A 126 1.14 12.18 -1.15
N ALA A 127 0.12 11.39 -1.54
CA ALA A 127 0.32 10.14 -2.27
C ALA A 127 1.03 10.35 -3.61
N TYR A 128 0.74 11.47 -4.29
CA TYR A 128 1.39 11.81 -5.55
C TYR A 128 2.88 12.10 -5.34
N ASP A 129 3.22 12.92 -4.35
CA ASP A 129 4.61 13.27 -4.03
C ASP A 129 5.44 12.03 -3.66
N VAL A 130 4.91 11.18 -2.76
CA VAL A 130 5.55 9.92 -2.36
C VAL A 130 5.76 9.00 -3.57
N LEU A 131 4.75 8.85 -4.43
CA LEU A 131 4.86 8.01 -5.62
C LEU A 131 5.91 8.57 -6.60
N TYR A 132 5.93 9.89 -6.79
CA TYR A 132 6.88 10.57 -7.66
C TYR A 132 8.32 10.35 -7.17
N ASP A 133 8.55 10.51 -5.88
CA ASP A 133 9.81 10.23 -5.21
C ASP A 133 10.23 8.76 -5.36
N ALA A 134 9.32 7.82 -5.15
CA ALA A 134 9.62 6.40 -5.28
C ALA A 134 10.02 6.00 -6.71
N ILE A 135 9.37 6.58 -7.72
CA ILE A 135 9.68 6.34 -9.13
C ILE A 135 11.03 6.96 -9.53
N THR A 136 11.36 8.12 -9.00
CA THR A 136 12.62 8.83 -9.34
C THR A 136 13.83 8.29 -8.57
N LYS A 137 13.66 7.87 -7.31
CA LYS A 137 14.71 7.23 -6.51
C LYS A 137 14.96 5.77 -6.91
N GLY A 138 13.92 5.04 -7.33
CA GLY A 138 14.03 3.64 -7.76
C GLY A 138 14.65 3.42 -9.15
N GLY A 139 14.93 4.50 -9.89
CA GLY A 139 15.57 4.48 -11.21
C GLY A 139 17.08 4.71 -11.22
N GLN A 140 17.73 4.77 -10.05
CA GLN A 140 19.19 4.86 -9.88
C GLN A 140 19.84 3.49 -9.64
#